data_AF-A0A834AX22-F1
#
_entry.id   AF-A0A834AX22-F1
#
_cell.length_a   1.000
_cell.length_b   1.000
_cell.length_c   1.000
_cell.angle_alpha   90.00
_cell.angle_beta   90.00
_cell.angle_gamma   90.00
#
_symmetry.space_group_name_H-M   'P 1'
#
loop_
_entity.id
_entity.type
_entity.pdbx_description
1 polymer ?
#
loop_
_entity_poly.entity_id
_entity_poly.type
_entity_poly.pdbx_seq_one_letter_code
_entity_poly.pdbx_strand_id
1 'polypeptide(L)'
;MHADMMEDVEEAFAGDICALFGIDCASGDTFTNKDNSGLSMESIHVPDPVISVAMKPSNKNDLEKFSKGIGRFTREDPTFKVHFDTESKETIVSGMGELHLEIYAQRLEREYDCPCITGKPKVAFKETIAAPVP
;
A
#
# COMPACT_ATOMS: atom_id res chain seq x y z
N MET A 1 -11.75 14.41 16.96
CA MET A 1 -11.97 12.97 16.66
C MET A 1 -11.83 12.17 17.96
N HIS A 2 -12.94 11.68 18.50
CA HIS A 2 -12.97 10.78 19.65
C HIS A 2 -13.38 9.39 19.19
N ALA A 3 -12.39 8.64 18.67
CA ALA A 3 -12.46 7.26 18.14
C ALA A 3 -13.47 6.98 17.00
N ASP A 4 -14.69 7.47 17.12
CA ASP A 4 -15.80 7.30 16.16
C ASP A 4 -16.64 8.60 16.01
N MET A 5 -16.56 9.52 16.98
CA MET A 5 -17.26 10.81 16.89
C MET A 5 -16.35 11.92 16.36
N MET A 6 -16.79 12.55 15.28
CA MET A 6 -16.19 13.75 14.73
C MET A 6 -16.68 14.96 15.52
N GLU A 7 -15.74 15.78 15.97
CA GLU A 7 -16.02 17.07 16.61
C GLU A 7 -15.37 18.11 15.71
N ASP A 8 -16.20 19.02 15.21
CA ASP A 8 -15.76 20.10 14.33
C ASP A 8 -15.14 21.20 15.19
N VAL A 9 -13.87 21.49 14.92
CA VAL A 9 -13.10 22.53 15.60
C VAL A 9 -12.71 23.58 14.58
N GLU A 10 -12.93 24.86 14.89
CA GLU A 10 -12.67 25.97 13.95
C GLU A 10 -11.18 26.32 13.87
N GLU A 11 -10.42 26.12 14.94
CA GLU A 11 -9.00 26.43 15.03
C GLU A 11 -8.21 25.34 15.77
N ALA A 12 -6.94 25.14 15.38
CA ALA A 12 -6.02 24.21 16.00
C ALA A 12 -4.73 24.95 16.39
N PHE A 13 -4.19 24.67 17.58
CA PHE A 13 -2.98 25.32 18.08
C PHE A 13 -1.76 24.42 17.91
N ALA A 14 -0.57 25.01 18.09
CA ALA A 14 0.68 24.28 17.97
C ALA A 14 0.78 23.18 19.04
N GLY A 15 1.03 21.94 18.60
CA GLY A 15 1.11 20.76 19.48
C GLY A 15 -0.15 19.90 19.48
N ASP A 16 -1.25 20.37 18.88
CA ASP A 16 -2.48 19.59 18.75
C ASP A 16 -2.40 18.61 17.58
N ILE A 17 -3.11 17.48 17.72
CA ILE A 17 -3.31 16.52 16.64
C ILE A 17 -4.69 16.79 16.03
N CYS A 18 -4.71 17.38 14.83
CA CYS A 18 -5.93 17.66 14.08
C CYS A 18 -6.02 16.80 12.80
N ALA A 19 -7.24 16.58 12.32
CA ALA A 19 -7.49 15.93 11.04
C ALA A 19 -7.96 16.99 10.03
N LEU A 20 -7.51 16.88 8.78
CA LEU A 20 -7.89 17.77 7.69
C LEU A 20 -8.75 17.02 6.69
N PHE A 21 -9.80 17.67 6.18
CA PHE A 21 -10.69 17.11 5.16
C PHE A 21 -10.45 17.77 3.81
N GLY A 22 -10.53 16.97 2.74
CA GLY A 22 -10.49 17.46 1.35
C GLY A 22 -9.10 17.77 0.78
N ILE A 23 -8.03 17.37 1.47
CA ILE A 23 -6.65 17.51 1.00
C ILE A 23 -6.12 16.16 0.54
N ASP A 24 -5.55 16.11 -0.67
CA ASP A 24 -4.78 14.95 -1.14
C ASP A 24 -3.34 15.09 -0.64
N CYS A 25 -2.92 14.20 0.25
CA CYS A 25 -1.59 14.19 0.85
C CYS A 25 -1.15 12.76 1.16
N ALA A 26 0.16 12.58 1.25
CA ALA A 26 0.76 11.33 1.66
C ALA A 26 1.28 11.42 3.10
N SER A 27 1.45 10.25 3.73
CA SER A 27 2.08 10.15 5.04
C SER A 27 3.51 10.73 5.00
N GLY A 28 3.74 11.80 5.77
CA GLY A 28 5.04 12.49 5.86
C GLY A 28 5.09 13.88 5.21
N ASP A 29 4.02 14.31 4.54
CA ASP A 29 3.96 15.66 3.98
C ASP A 29 3.85 16.74 5.07
N THR A 30 4.55 17.86 4.89
CA THR A 30 4.55 18.98 5.84
C THR A 30 3.84 20.20 5.23
N PHE A 31 2.77 20.67 5.87
CA PHE A 31 2.07 21.89 5.49
C PHE A 31 2.64 23.11 6.22
N THR A 32 2.97 24.16 5.49
CA THR A 32 3.55 25.40 6.03
C THR A 32 2.86 26.63 5.44
N ASN A 33 3.07 27.78 6.06
CA ASN A 33 2.64 29.05 5.49
C ASN A 33 3.47 29.39 4.24
N LYS A 34 2.87 30.13 3.28
CA LYS A 34 3.46 30.49 1.99
C LYS A 34 4.83 31.18 2.09
N ASP A 35 5.04 31.95 3.16
CA ASP A 35 6.28 32.70 3.37
C ASP A 35 7.47 31.79 3.76
N ASN A 36 7.21 30.61 4.31
CA ASN A 36 8.22 29.62 4.72
C ASN A 36 8.17 28.35 3.84
N SER A 37 8.10 28.55 2.53
CA SER A 37 8.08 27.47 1.56
C SER A 37 9.47 26.81 1.44
N GLY A 38 9.56 25.52 1.81
CA GLY A 38 10.79 24.73 1.70
C GLY A 38 11.21 23.98 2.96
N LEU A 39 10.40 24.03 4.02
CA LEU A 39 10.66 23.22 5.22
C LEU A 39 10.05 21.82 5.06
N SER A 40 10.89 20.80 5.11
CA SER A 40 10.51 19.40 5.17
C SER A 40 10.92 18.82 6.52
N MET A 41 10.02 18.08 7.16
CA MET A 41 10.37 17.32 8.36
C MET A 41 11.18 16.07 8.01
N GLU A 42 11.81 15.47 9.00
CA GLU A 42 12.54 14.22 8.83
C GLU A 42 11.59 13.09 8.40
N SER A 43 12.06 12.27 7.47
CA SER A 43 11.26 11.14 6.96
C SER A 43 11.17 10.03 8.02
N ILE A 44 10.02 9.38 8.06
CA ILE A 44 9.80 8.20 8.90
C ILE A 44 10.68 7.06 8.37
N HIS A 45 11.38 6.35 9.26
CA HIS A 45 12.09 5.15 8.89
C HIS A 45 11.10 4.02 8.57
N VAL A 46 10.98 3.64 7.31
CA VAL A 46 10.12 2.54 6.85
C VAL A 46 10.98 1.28 6.75
N PRO A 47 10.70 0.23 7.55
CA PRO A 47 11.44 -1.02 7.48
C PRO A 47 11.15 -1.77 6.17
N ASP A 48 12.06 -2.65 5.78
CA ASP A 48 11.86 -3.51 4.61
C ASP A 48 10.82 -4.59 4.88
N PRO A 49 9.91 -4.86 3.92
CA PRO A 49 8.89 -5.89 4.07
C PRO A 49 9.53 -7.28 4.13
N VAL A 50 8.99 -8.14 4.98
CA VAL A 50 9.58 -9.47 5.28
C VAL A 50 8.90 -10.62 4.52
N ILE A 51 7.67 -10.43 4.07
CA ILE A 51 6.90 -11.46 3.35
C ILE A 51 6.35 -10.90 2.04
N SER A 52 6.36 -11.74 1.00
CA SER A 52 5.81 -11.44 -0.31
C SER A 52 4.84 -12.53 -0.73
N VAL A 53 3.66 -12.12 -1.19
CA VAL A 53 2.56 -13.01 -1.58
C VAL A 53 2.03 -12.54 -2.93
N ALA A 54 1.74 -13.49 -3.83
CA ALA A 54 1.02 -13.17 -5.05
C ALA A 54 -0.45 -12.98 -4.74
N MET A 55 -1.01 -11.83 -5.12
CA MET A 55 -2.41 -11.51 -4.91
C MET A 55 -3.09 -11.29 -6.26
N LYS A 56 -4.23 -11.93 -6.45
CA LYS A 56 -5.05 -11.78 -7.66
C LYS A 56 -6.52 -11.62 -7.29
N PRO A 57 -7.29 -10.79 -8.01
CA PRO A 57 -8.73 -10.77 -7.85
C PRO A 57 -9.31 -12.12 -8.33
N SER A 58 -10.34 -12.60 -7.63
CA SER A 58 -11.05 -13.83 -7.99
C SER A 58 -11.74 -13.73 -9.36
N ASN A 59 -12.27 -12.55 -9.67
CA ASN A 59 -12.93 -12.25 -10.93
C ASN A 59 -12.18 -11.13 -11.68
N LYS A 60 -12.02 -11.29 -13.00
CA LYS A 60 -11.36 -10.30 -13.87
C LYS A 60 -12.14 -8.99 -13.98
N ASN A 61 -13.45 -9.03 -13.75
CA ASN A 61 -14.29 -7.83 -13.83
C ASN A 61 -14.02 -6.85 -12.68
N ASP A 62 -13.47 -7.32 -11.55
CA ASP A 62 -13.17 -6.49 -10.38
C ASP A 62 -11.75 -5.90 -10.41
N LEU A 63 -11.04 -6.00 -11.54
CA LEU A 63 -9.66 -5.51 -11.67
C LEU A 63 -9.54 -4.00 -11.45
N GLU A 64 -10.54 -3.21 -11.87
CA GLU A 64 -10.56 -1.76 -11.60
C GLU A 64 -10.70 -1.45 -10.10
N LYS A 65 -11.60 -2.17 -9.41
CA LYS A 65 -11.80 -2.00 -7.96
C LYS A 65 -10.55 -2.42 -7.20
N PHE A 66 -9.92 -3.52 -7.60
CA PHE A 66 -8.65 -4.00 -7.06
C PHE A 66 -7.55 -2.93 -7.21
N SER A 67 -7.36 -2.39 -8.42
CA SER A 67 -6.35 -1.35 -8.68
C SER A 67 -6.59 -0.10 -7.84
N LYS A 68 -7.85 0.34 -7.72
CA LYS A 68 -8.23 1.49 -6.89
C LYS A 68 -7.99 1.25 -5.40
N GLY A 69 -8.34 0.07 -4.89
CA GLY A 69 -8.13 -0.31 -3.49
C GLY A 69 -6.65 -0.40 -3.14
N ILE A 70 -5.86 -1.10 -3.95
CA ILE A 70 -4.40 -1.21 -3.79
C ILE A 70 -3.74 0.16 -3.85
N GLY A 71 -4.12 1.01 -4.80
CA GLY A 71 -3.56 2.36 -4.92
C GLY A 71 -3.81 3.22 -3.68
N ARG A 72 -4.96 3.06 -3.02
CA ARG A 72 -5.26 3.72 -1.75
C ARG A 72 -4.42 3.16 -0.61
N PHE A 73 -4.33 1.84 -0.47
CA PHE A 73 -3.58 1.20 0.61
C PHE A 73 -2.08 1.51 0.57
N THR A 74 -1.48 1.58 -0.62
CA THR A 74 -0.07 1.99 -0.79
C THR A 74 0.18 3.44 -0.36
N ARG A 75 -0.83 4.32 -0.44
CA ARG A 75 -0.71 5.71 0.05
C ARG A 75 -0.93 5.82 1.56
N GLU A 76 -1.82 4.99 2.10
CA GLU A 76 -2.11 4.94 3.54
C GLU A 76 -0.91 4.37 4.33
N ASP A 77 -0.31 3.28 3.84
CA ASP A 77 0.78 2.59 4.55
C ASP A 77 2.02 2.41 3.65
N PRO A 78 3.15 3.07 3.97
CA PRO A 78 4.39 2.94 3.20
C PRO A 78 5.08 1.56 3.37
N THR A 79 4.70 0.76 4.37
CA THR A 79 5.22 -0.61 4.55
C THR A 79 4.58 -1.61 3.59
N PHE A 80 3.40 -1.27 3.04
CA PHE A 80 2.70 -2.07 2.05
C PHE A 80 3.21 -1.75 0.65
N LYS A 81 4.06 -2.61 0.10
CA LYS A 81 4.65 -2.43 -1.23
C LYS A 81 4.00 -3.35 -2.23
N VAL A 82 3.64 -2.82 -3.40
CA VAL A 82 3.11 -3.60 -4.51
C VAL A 82 4.03 -3.46 -5.72
N HIS A 83 4.36 -4.58 -6.33
CA HIS A 83 5.12 -4.62 -7.57
C HIS A 83 4.50 -5.64 -8.53
N PHE A 84 4.65 -5.37 -9.82
CA PHE A 84 4.24 -6.29 -10.88
C PHE A 84 5.47 -7.00 -11.41
N ASP A 85 5.51 -8.32 -11.30
CA ASP A 85 6.58 -9.13 -11.87
C ASP A 85 6.30 -9.36 -13.37
N THR A 86 7.22 -8.93 -14.21
CA THR A 86 7.09 -9.01 -15.67
C THR A 86 7.29 -10.44 -16.20
N GLU A 87 8.00 -11.29 -15.47
CA GLU A 87 8.31 -12.66 -15.91
C GLU A 87 7.17 -13.62 -15.57
N SER A 88 6.68 -13.60 -14.32
CA SER A 88 5.51 -14.38 -13.90
C SER A 88 4.16 -13.78 -14.30
N LYS A 89 4.13 -12.49 -14.65
CA LYS A 89 2.92 -11.69 -14.93
C LYS A 89 1.93 -11.69 -13.77
N GLU A 90 2.46 -11.62 -12.54
CA GLU A 90 1.68 -11.63 -11.31
C GLU A 90 1.91 -10.34 -10.52
N THR A 91 0.85 -9.89 -9.83
CA THR A 91 0.95 -8.79 -8.87
C THR A 91 1.41 -9.36 -7.54
N ILE A 92 2.59 -8.94 -7.11
CA ILE A 92 3.19 -9.37 -5.85
C ILE A 92 3.03 -8.24 -4.84
N VAL A 93 2.50 -8.60 -3.68
CA VAL A 93 2.28 -7.71 -2.55
C VAL A 93 3.23 -8.11 -1.45
N SER A 94 3.95 -7.13 -0.92
CA SER A 94 4.93 -7.29 0.14
C SER A 94 4.52 -6.50 1.38
N GLY A 95 4.71 -7.11 2.56
CA GLY A 95 4.35 -6.48 3.83
C GLY A 95 5.13 -7.05 5.01
N MET A 96 4.75 -6.61 6.22
CA MET A 96 5.45 -6.93 7.47
C MET A 96 5.13 -8.31 8.07
N GLY A 97 4.12 -9.01 7.57
CA GLY A 97 3.76 -10.34 8.08
C GLY A 97 2.55 -10.94 7.38
N GLU A 98 2.27 -12.22 7.67
CA GLU A 98 1.13 -12.93 7.07
C GLU A 98 -0.20 -12.31 7.48
N LEU A 99 -0.37 -12.05 8.77
CA LEU A 99 -1.57 -11.39 9.32
C LEU A 99 -1.80 -10.00 8.68
N HIS A 100 -0.73 -9.26 8.40
CA HIS A 100 -0.82 -7.97 7.74
C HIS A 100 -1.51 -8.12 6.39
N LEU A 101 -1.00 -9.02 5.54
CA LEU A 101 -1.53 -9.25 4.20
C LEU A 101 -2.93 -9.87 4.22
N GLU A 102 -3.23 -10.72 5.21
CA GLU A 102 -4.55 -11.31 5.39
C GLU A 102 -5.61 -10.24 5.71
N ILE A 103 -5.31 -9.32 6.62
CA ILE A 103 -6.21 -8.21 6.95
C ILE A 103 -6.44 -7.32 5.72
N TYR A 104 -5.40 -7.02 4.94
CA TYR A 104 -5.56 -6.24 3.70
C TYR A 104 -6.43 -6.96 2.66
N ALA A 105 -6.32 -8.28 2.53
CA ALA A 105 -7.20 -9.07 1.66
C ALA A 105 -8.66 -9.01 2.13
N GLN A 106 -8.91 -9.13 3.43
CA GLN A 106 -10.25 -9.01 4.00
C GLN A 106 -10.81 -7.59 3.86
N ARG A 107 -9.97 -6.55 3.95
CA ARG A 107 -10.38 -5.16 3.71
C ARG A 107 -10.77 -4.94 2.25
N LEU A 108 -10.02 -5.50 1.28
CA LEU A 108 -10.41 -5.47 -0.14
C LEU A 108 -11.78 -6.12 -0.38
N GLU A 109 -12.04 -7.24 0.29
CA GLU A 109 -13.32 -7.93 0.18
C GLU A 109 -14.46 -7.11 0.80
N ARG A 110 -14.26 -6.53 1.98
CA ARG A 110 -15.32 -5.81 2.72
C ARG A 110 -15.56 -4.38 2.24
N GLU A 111 -14.51 -3.64 1.90
CA GLU A 111 -14.61 -2.22 1.52
C GLU A 111 -14.81 -2.03 0.01
N TYR A 112 -14.30 -2.95 -0.81
CA TYR A 112 -14.29 -2.82 -2.28
C TYR A 112 -15.05 -3.95 -2.98
N ASP A 113 -15.73 -4.85 -2.25
CA ASP A 113 -16.45 -6.01 -2.80
C ASP A 113 -15.58 -6.83 -3.78
N CYS A 114 -14.27 -6.92 -3.51
CA CYS A 114 -13.30 -7.56 -4.38
C CYS A 114 -12.64 -8.75 -3.65
N PRO A 115 -13.21 -9.96 -3.76
CA PRO A 115 -12.60 -11.13 -3.16
C PRO A 115 -11.28 -11.44 -3.86
N CYS A 116 -10.18 -11.46 -3.09
CA CYS A 116 -8.83 -11.67 -3.58
C CYS A 116 -8.31 -13.05 -3.16
N ILE A 117 -7.63 -13.73 -4.08
CA ILE A 117 -6.97 -15.01 -3.82
C ILE A 117 -5.49 -14.72 -3.58
N THR A 118 -5.00 -15.10 -2.40
CA THR A 118 -3.59 -15.06 -2.04
C THR A 118 -2.91 -16.40 -2.35
N GLY A 119 -1.66 -16.34 -2.81
CA GLY A 119 -0.88 -17.53 -3.14
C GLY A 119 0.62 -17.25 -3.06
N LYS A 120 1.42 -18.32 -3.12
CA LYS A 120 2.88 -18.17 -3.16
C LYS A 120 3.29 -17.57 -4.51
N PRO A 121 4.19 -16.57 -4.52
CA PRO A 121 4.69 -16.01 -5.78
C PRO A 121 5.40 -17.08 -6.59
N LYS A 122 5.15 -17.08 -7.91
CA LYS A 122 5.87 -17.98 -8.81
C LYS A 122 7.33 -17.58 -8.90
N VAL A 123 8.20 -18.58 -8.94
CA VAL A 123 9.64 -18.38 -9.17
C VAL A 123 9.91 -18.45 -10.66
N ALA A 124 10.64 -17.45 -11.16
CA ALA A 124 11.18 -17.43 -12.50
C ALA A 124 12.34 -18.44 -12.63
N PHE A 125 12.07 -19.58 -13.26
CA PHE A 125 13.11 -20.57 -13.57
C PHE A 125 13.87 -20.15 -14.84
N LYS A 126 15.19 -20.24 -14.78
CA LYS A 126 16.07 -20.02 -15.94
C LYS A 126 16.78 -21.32 -16.29
N GLU A 127 16.85 -21.60 -17.57
CA GLU A 127 17.55 -22.78 -18.10
C GLU A 127 18.86 -22.36 -18.75
N THR A 128 19.88 -23.20 -18.63
CA THR A 128 21.17 -23.01 -19.30
C THR A 128 21.73 -24.35 -19.78
N ILE A 129 22.52 -24.31 -20.84
CA ILE A 129 23.20 -25.51 -21.37
C ILE A 129 24.47 -25.78 -20.56
N ALA A 130 24.70 -27.05 -20.20
CA ALA A 130 25.84 -27.43 -19.36
C ALA A 130 27.16 -27.61 -20.14
N ALA A 131 27.08 -27.97 -21.42
CA ALA A 131 28.26 -28.20 -22.25
C ALA A 131 28.00 -27.76 -23.70
N PRO A 132 29.03 -27.25 -24.41
CA PRO A 132 28.94 -26.96 -25.84
C PRO A 132 28.82 -28.25 -26.66
N VAL A 133 28.04 -28.21 -27.74
CA VAL A 133 27.86 -29.32 -28.67
C VAL A 133 29.14 -29.47 -29.54
N PRO A 134 29.73 -30.68 -29.65
CA PRO A 134 30.92 -30.92 -30.47
C PRO A 134 30.68 -30.71 -31.97
#